data_AF-B1XTP3-F1
#
_entry.id   AF-B1XTP3-F1
#
_cell.length_a   1.000
_cell.length_b   1.000
_cell.length_c   1.000
_cell.angle_alpha   90.00
_cell.angle_beta   90.00
_cell.angle_gamma   90.00
#
_symmetry.space_group_name_H-M   'P 1'
#
loop_
_entity.id
_entity.type
_entity.pdbx_description
1 polymer ?
#
loop_
_entity_poly.entity_id
_entity_poly.type
_entity_poly.pdbx_seq_one_letter_code
_entity_poly.pdbx_strand_id
1 'polypeptide(L)' 'MKLELRFFASLREALGVSQESIIIPATVKTIADLRAYLIERGNLYG' A
#
# COMPACT_ATOMS: atom_id res chain seq x y z
N MET A 1 10.96 6.54 2.01
CA MET A 1 11.13 5.55 3.11
C MET A 1 10.71 4.18 2.61
N LYS A 2 11.36 3.08 3.04
CA LYS A 2 10.92 1.71 2.70
C LYS A 2 9.94 1.21 3.76
N LEU A 3 8.80 0.67 3.33
CA LEU A 3 7.81 0.02 4.18
C LEU A 3 7.53 -1.41 3.71
N GLU A 4 7.22 -2.27 4.68
CA GLU A 4 6.61 -3.57 4.45
C GLU A 4 5.11 -3.46 4.72
N LEU A 5 4.29 -3.65 3.69
CA LEU A 5 2.85 -3.82 3.82
C LEU A 5 2.55 -5.30 4.04
N ARG A 6 1.79 -5.62 5.09
CA ARG A 6 1.31 -6.99 5.34
C ARG A 6 -0.20 -7.02 5.16
N PHE A 7 -0.65 -7.88 4.26
CA PHE A 7 -2.06 -8.00 3.91
C PHE A 7 -2.73 -9.08 4.77
N PHE A 8 -3.98 -8.84 5.14
CA PHE A 8 -4.77 -9.76 5.97
C PHE A 8 -5.87 -10.43 5.16
N ALA A 9 -6.20 -11.67 5.56
CA ALA A 9 -7.37 -12.44 5.09
C ALA A 9 -7.66 -12.26 3.58
N SER A 10 -8.81 -11.66 3.26
CA SER A 10 -9.34 -11.48 1.90
C SER A 10 -8.42 -10.71 0.97
N LEU A 11 -7.58 -9.82 1.50
CA LEU A 11 -6.68 -9.02 0.67
C LEU A 11 -5.51 -9.87 0.13
N ARG A 12 -5.10 -10.92 0.87
CA ARG A 12 -4.12 -11.89 0.37
C ARG A 12 -4.68 -12.73 -0.77
N GLU A 13 -5.95 -13.11 -0.66
CA GLU A 13 -6.64 -13.89 -1.70
C GLU A 13 -6.85 -13.05 -2.97
N ALA A 14 -7.23 -11.78 -2.81
CA ALA A 14 -7.42 -10.86 -3.93
C ALA A 14 -6.11 -10.48 -4.64
N LEU A 15 -5.02 -10.26 -3.89
CA LEU A 15 -3.74 -9.82 -4.45
C LEU A 15 -2.76 -10.96 -4.78
N GLY A 16 -3.02 -12.18 -4.29
CA GLY A 16 -2.11 -13.33 -4.43
C GLY A 16 -0.81 -13.22 -3.64
N VAL A 17 -0.63 -12.16 -2.85
CA VAL A 17 0.58 -11.89 -2.05
C VAL A 17 0.22 -11.63 -0.60
N SER A 18 1.06 -12.10 0.33
CA SER A 18 0.89 -11.90 1.77
C SER A 18 1.46 -10.57 2.26
N GLN A 19 2.45 -10.04 1.54
CA GLN A 19 3.13 -8.81 1.86
C GLN A 19 3.77 -8.19 0.62
N GLU A 20 4.11 -6.92 0.72
CA GLU A 20 4.81 -6.17 -0.34
C GLU A 20 5.76 -5.14 0.27
N SER A 21 6.99 -5.08 -0.27
CA SER A 21 7.92 -3.97 0.01
C SER A 21 7.61 -2.81 -0.93
N ILE A 22 7.33 -1.63 -0.38
CA ILE A 22 7.15 -0.41 -1.18
C ILE A 22 8.10 0.71 -0.73
N ILE A 23 8.44 1.58 -1.69
CA ILE A 23 9.13 2.84 -1.41
C ILE A 23 8.10 3.96 -1.48
N ILE A 24 7.91 4.66 -0.37
CA ILE A 24 7.04 5.84 -0.31
C ILE A 24 7.85 7.13 -0.40
N PRO A 25 7.28 8.19 -1.01
CA PRO A 25 7.91 9.51 -1.04
C PRO A 25 7.97 10.15 0.35
N ALA A 26 8.90 11.09 0.54
CA ALA A 26 9.09 11.80 1.81
C ALA A 26 7.92 12.74 2.18
N THR A 27 7.00 12.97 1.25
CA THR A 27 5.76 13.72 1.45
C THR A 27 4.75 12.98 2.32
N VAL A 28 4.82 11.64 2.37
CA VAL A 28 3.95 10.80 3.21
C VAL A 28 4.50 10.83 4.64
N LYS A 29 3.82 11.55 5.54
CA LYS A 29 4.25 11.73 6.94
C LYS A 29 3.29 11.10 7.94
N THR A 30 2.03 10.96 7.57
CA THR A 30 0.98 10.43 8.43
C THR A 30 0.32 9.18 7.83
N ILE A 31 -0.44 8.45 8.65
CA ILE A 31 -1.26 7.32 8.18
C ILE A 31 -2.32 7.80 7.18
N ALA A 32 -2.83 9.03 7.31
CA ALA A 32 -3.78 9.60 6.37
C ALA A 32 -3.14 9.81 4.99
N ASP A 33 -1.91 10.33 4.95
CA ASP A 33 -1.14 10.48 3.70
C ASP A 33 -0.83 9.13 3.07
N LEU A 34 -0.45 8.13 3.90
CA LEU A 34 -0.17 6.78 3.42
C LEU A 34 -1.41 6.15 2.79
N ARG A 35 -2.58 6.30 3.42
CA ARG A 35 -3.84 5.80 2.86
C ARG A 35 -4.15 6.46 1.53
N ALA A 36 -4.05 7.79 1.43
CA ALA A 36 -4.28 8.52 0.18
C ALA A 36 -3.34 8.05 -0.94
N TYR A 37 -2.05 7.90 -0.62
CA TYR A 37 -1.04 7.39 -1.54
C TYR A 37 -1.35 5.97 -2.05
N LEU A 38 -1.77 5.06 -1.16
CA LEU A 38 -2.12 3.68 -1.55
C LEU A 38 -3.39 3.60 -2.39
N ILE A 39 -4.39 4.46 -2.12
CA ILE A 39 -5.61 4.56 -2.93
C ILE A 39 -5.28 5.07 -4.33
N GLU A 40 -4.49 6.15 -4.45
CA GLU A 40 -4.07 6.70 -5.75
C GLU A 40 -3.30 5.66 -6.57
N ARG A 41 -2.40 4.91 -5.92
CA ARG A 41 -1.70 3.78 -6.55
C ARG A 41 -2.67 2.71 -7.06
N GLY A 42 -3.69 2.37 -6.28
CA GLY A 42 -4.71 1.38 -6.68
C GLY A 42 -5.59 1.87 -7.82
N ASN A 43 -5.85 3.18 -7.91
CA ASN A 43 -6.67 3.80 -8.94
C ASN A 43 -6.01 3.81 -10.34
N LEU A 44 -4.69 3.53 -10.42
CA LEU A 44 -3.98 3.33 -11.69
C LEU A 44 -4.36 2.02 -12.41
N TYR A 45 -5.05 1.10 -11.74
CA TYR A 45 -5.50 -0.18 -12.31
C TYR A 45 -7.02 -0.22 -12.56
N GLY A 46 -7.69 0.94 -12.56
CA GLY A 46 -9.10 1.10 -12.95
C GLY A 46 -9.29 1.08 -14.46
#